data_AF-A0A942J238-F1
#
_entry.id   AF-A0A942J238-F1
#
_cell.length_a   1.000
_cell.length_b   1.000
_cell.length_c   1.000
_cell.angle_alpha   90.00
_cell.angle_beta   90.00
_cell.angle_gamma   90.00
#
_symmetry.space_group_name_H-M   'P 1'
#
loop_
_entity.id
_entity.type
_entity.pdbx_description
1 polymer ?
#
loop_
_entity_poly.entity_id
_entity_poly.type
_entity_poly.pdbx_seq_one_letter_code
_entity_poly.pdbx_strand_id
1 'polypeptide(L)'
;MASKVQWEGDKVFSEVGKATALGIDQILAKCVIDAKTEHAFENRTGVLEGSIRSKPAETVGTRMVGEWGSFSVEYALYVELLEGYGFLRPQADKHYPNLAEQIRKNLGT
;
A
#
# COMPACT_ATOMS: atom_id res chain seq x y z
N MET A 1 9.01 -6.77 -47.74
CA MET A 1 8.82 -7.91 -46.81
C MET A 1 8.30 -7.33 -45.51
N ALA A 2 7.05 -7.61 -45.14
CA ALA A 2 6.51 -7.15 -43.85
C ALA A 2 7.16 -7.98 -42.74
N SER A 3 7.87 -7.33 -41.81
CA SER A 3 8.39 -8.01 -40.63
C SER A 3 7.21 -8.49 -39.79
N LYS A 4 7.23 -9.77 -39.41
CA LYS A 4 6.25 -10.32 -38.47
C LYS A 4 6.56 -9.70 -37.10
N VAL A 5 5.65 -8.87 -36.60
CA VAL A 5 5.73 -8.39 -35.22
C VAL A 5 5.56 -9.60 -34.30
N GLN A 6 6.55 -9.86 -33.45
CA GLN A 6 6.42 -10.85 -32.39
C GLN A 6 5.72 -10.19 -31.20
N TRP A 7 4.53 -10.68 -30.88
CA TRP A 7 3.75 -10.21 -29.74
C TRP A 7 4.27 -10.88 -28.45
N GLU A 8 4.76 -10.08 -27.50
CA GLU A 8 5.25 -10.55 -26.18
C GLU A 8 4.23 -10.29 -25.04
N GLY A 9 2.93 -10.34 -25.32
CA GLY A 9 1.89 -9.91 -24.38
C GLY A 9 2.01 -10.50 -22.97
N ASP A 10 2.23 -11.82 -22.85
CA ASP A 10 2.32 -12.50 -21.55
C ASP A 10 3.48 -11.96 -20.69
N LYS A 11 4.61 -11.64 -21.32
CA LYS A 11 5.76 -11.08 -20.65
C LYS A 11 5.46 -9.67 -20.15
N VAL A 12 4.85 -8.84 -21.00
CA VAL A 12 4.42 -7.48 -20.63
C VAL A 12 3.44 -7.53 -19.45
N PHE A 13 2.45 -8.42 -19.50
CA PHE A 13 1.50 -8.60 -18.38
C PHE A 13 2.19 -9.03 -17.09
N SER A 14 3.14 -9.96 -17.16
CA SER A 14 3.92 -10.40 -16.01
C SER A 14 4.76 -9.27 -15.41
N GLU A 15 5.45 -8.48 -16.24
CA GLU A 15 6.28 -7.36 -15.78
C GLU A 15 5.44 -6.26 -15.14
N VAL A 16 4.32 -5.87 -15.79
CA VAL A 16 3.34 -4.93 -15.24
C VAL A 16 2.75 -5.44 -13.93
N GLY A 17 2.39 -6.72 -13.84
CA GLY A 17 1.89 -7.33 -12.62
C GLY A 17 2.88 -7.25 -11.45
N LYS A 18 4.15 -7.61 -11.69
CA LYS A 18 5.22 -7.53 -10.67
C LYS A 18 5.46 -6.10 -10.20
N ALA A 19 5.55 -5.15 -11.14
CA ALA A 19 5.76 -3.75 -10.79
C ALA A 19 4.56 -3.16 -10.03
N THR A 20 3.35 -3.59 -10.37
CA THR A 20 2.12 -3.20 -9.67
C THR A 20 2.11 -3.72 -8.24
N ALA A 21 2.40 -5.01 -8.02
CA ALA A 21 2.50 -5.60 -6.69
C ALA A 21 3.54 -4.88 -5.83
N LEU A 22 4.74 -4.67 -6.38
CA LEU A 22 5.82 -3.96 -5.68
C LEU A 22 5.44 -2.51 -5.37
N GLY A 23 4.76 -1.82 -6.30
CA GLY A 23 4.31 -0.44 -6.10
C GLY A 23 3.29 -0.34 -4.96
N ILE A 24 2.34 -1.27 -4.90
CA ILE A 24 1.38 -1.36 -3.80
C ILE A 24 2.13 -1.60 -2.49
N ASP A 25 2.98 -2.61 -2.41
CA ASP A 25 3.72 -2.95 -1.18
C ASP A 25 4.55 -1.76 -0.66
N GLN A 26 5.22 -1.03 -1.56
CA GLN A 26 6.01 0.15 -1.21
C GLN A 26 5.14 1.30 -0.67
N ILE A 27 3.99 1.58 -1.30
CA ILE A 27 3.06 2.61 -0.82
C ILE A 27 2.49 2.22 0.53
N LEU A 28 2.06 0.96 0.69
CA LEU A 28 1.51 0.49 1.95
C LEU A 28 2.55 0.50 3.07
N ALA A 29 3.80 0.15 2.78
CA ALA A 29 4.90 0.26 3.73
C ALA A 29 5.13 1.70 4.19
N LYS A 30 5.09 2.68 3.28
CA LYS A 30 5.17 4.11 3.62
C LYS A 30 4.00 4.54 4.52
N CYS A 31 2.78 4.13 4.18
CA CYS A 31 1.61 4.39 5.02
C CYS A 31 1.79 3.83 6.44
N VAL A 32 2.29 2.60 6.57
CA VAL A 32 2.53 1.95 7.86
C VAL A 32 3.60 2.68 8.67
N ILE A 33 4.69 3.11 8.03
CA ILE A 33 5.76 3.87 8.70
C ILE A 33 5.22 5.20 9.20
N ASP A 34 4.62 5.99 8.32
CA ASP A 34 4.14 7.32 8.67
C ASP A 34 2.98 7.25 9.69
N ALA A 35 2.10 6.26 9.59
CA ALA A 35 1.02 6.07 10.58
C ALA A 35 1.54 5.71 11.98
N LYS A 36 2.78 5.21 12.11
CA LYS A 36 3.43 4.94 13.40
C LYS A 36 4.18 6.14 13.95
N THR A 37 4.66 7.03 13.09
CA THR A 37 5.53 8.15 13.47
C THR A 37 4.83 9.50 13.47
N GLU A 38 3.77 9.65 12.68
CA GLU A 38 3.02 10.89 12.47
C GLU A 38 1.59 10.72 13.00
N HIS A 39 1.47 10.71 14.33
CA HIS A 39 0.18 10.75 15.01
C HIS A 39 0.27 11.60 16.28
N ALA A 40 -0.87 12.15 16.70
CA ALA A 40 -0.93 13.06 17.85
C ALA A 40 -1.16 12.33 19.19
N PHE A 41 -1.37 11.01 19.17
CA PHE A 41 -1.64 10.25 20.38
C PHE A 41 -0.33 9.80 21.03
N GLU A 42 -0.21 9.96 22.35
CA GLU A 42 0.96 9.45 23.06
C GLU A 42 0.80 7.96 23.31
N ASN A 43 1.51 7.14 22.53
CA ASN A 43 1.53 5.71 22.73
C ASN A 43 2.33 5.35 23.99
N ARG A 44 1.64 4.81 25.01
CA ARG A 44 2.27 4.47 26.30
C ARG A 44 2.90 3.07 26.34
N THR A 45 2.51 2.18 25.42
CA THR A 45 2.86 0.74 25.48
C THR A 45 3.44 0.18 24.18
N GLY A 46 3.39 0.91 23.07
CA GLY A 46 3.81 0.41 21.76
C GLY A 46 2.79 -0.51 21.08
N VAL A 47 1.71 -0.90 21.76
CA VAL A 47 0.74 -1.90 21.28
C VAL A 47 0.02 -1.43 20.02
N LEU A 48 -0.38 -0.15 19.97
CA LEU A 48 -1.08 0.41 18.81
C LEU A 48 -0.18 0.45 17.57
N GLU A 49 1.02 1.01 17.67
CA GLU A 49 2.03 0.96 16.59
C GLU A 49 2.37 -0.48 16.15
N GLY A 50 2.48 -1.41 17.10
CA GLY A 50 2.71 -2.82 16.81
C GLY A 50 1.57 -3.48 16.04
N SER A 51 0.36 -2.93 16.12
CA SER A 51 -0.82 -3.42 15.39
C SER A 51 -0.87 -2.93 13.94
N ILE A 52 -0.25 -1.79 13.63
CA ILE A 52 -0.26 -1.20 12.28
C ILE A 52 0.71 -1.97 11.39
N ARG A 53 0.18 -2.65 10.38
CA ARG A 53 0.96 -3.50 9.46
C ARG A 53 0.36 -3.43 8.06
N SER A 54 1.06 -4.01 7.11
CA SER A 54 0.55 -4.29 5.77
C SER A 54 0.65 -5.79 5.48
N LYS A 55 -0.21 -6.26 4.59
CA LYS A 55 -0.09 -7.58 3.96
C LYS A 55 0.49 -7.40 2.55
N PRO A 56 1.27 -8.38 2.05
CA PRO A 56 1.75 -8.36 0.68
C PRO A 56 0.60 -8.24 -0.32
N ALA A 57 0.84 -7.51 -1.40
CA ALA A 57 -0.11 -7.40 -2.49
C ALA A 57 -0.33 -8.77 -3.15
N GLU A 58 -1.60 -9.10 -3.36
CA GLU A 58 -2.02 -10.35 -3.98
C GLU A 58 -2.97 -10.10 -5.16
N THR A 59 -3.02 -11.08 -6.06
CA THR A 59 -3.95 -11.03 -7.20
C THR A 59 -5.29 -11.61 -6.76
N VAL A 60 -6.31 -10.75 -6.72
CA VAL A 60 -7.70 -11.12 -6.42
C VAL A 60 -8.52 -10.96 -7.69
N GLY A 61 -8.77 -12.07 -8.38
CA GLY A 61 -9.43 -12.07 -9.69
C GLY A 61 -8.62 -11.30 -10.73
N THR A 62 -9.15 -10.19 -11.22
CA THR A 62 -8.51 -9.33 -12.23
C THR A 62 -7.78 -8.12 -11.63
N ARG A 63 -7.67 -8.03 -10.30
CA ARG A 63 -7.10 -6.87 -9.61
C ARG A 63 -5.90 -7.30 -8.77
N MET A 64 -4.90 -6.43 -8.70
CA MET A 64 -3.86 -6.51 -7.67
C MET A 64 -4.33 -5.69 -6.48
N VAL A 65 -4.36 -6.30 -5.29
CA VAL A 65 -4.89 -5.69 -4.07
C VAL A 65 -3.85 -5.84 -2.97
N GLY A 66 -3.61 -4.77 -2.21
CA GLY A 66 -2.86 -4.84 -0.96
C GLY A 66 -3.71 -4.32 0.19
N GLU A 67 -3.44 -4.81 1.39
CA GLU A 67 -4.16 -4.44 2.61
C GLU A 67 -3.19 -3.86 3.64
N TRP A 68 -3.62 -2.82 4.35
CA TRP A 68 -2.88 -2.28 5.48
C TRP A 68 -3.82 -1.65 6.50
N GLY A 69 -3.32 -1.47 7.72
CA GLY A 69 -4.06 -0.86 8.81
C GLY A 69 -3.68 -1.49 10.14
N SER A 70 -4.49 -1.24 11.16
CA SER A 70 -4.36 -1.94 12.43
C SER A 70 -4.99 -3.32 12.35
N PHE A 71 -4.18 -4.35 12.54
CA PHE A 71 -4.64 -5.71 12.75
C PHE A 71 -4.53 -6.01 14.24
N SER A 72 -5.55 -6.65 14.82
CA SER A 72 -5.56 -7.20 16.19
C SER A 72 -5.89 -6.24 17.36
N VAL A 73 -6.29 -4.98 17.13
CA VAL A 73 -6.60 -4.05 18.23
C VAL A 73 -7.90 -3.30 17.95
N GLU A 74 -9.00 -3.67 18.62
CA GLU A 74 -10.30 -2.94 18.52
C GLU A 74 -10.17 -1.47 18.92
N TYR A 75 -9.28 -1.17 19.87
CA TYR A 75 -8.98 0.20 20.30
C TYR A 75 -8.45 1.09 19.15
N ALA A 76 -7.83 0.53 18.10
CA ALA A 76 -7.41 1.31 16.94
C ALA A 76 -8.60 1.92 16.18
N LEU A 77 -9.73 1.22 16.14
CA LEU A 77 -10.97 1.72 15.53
C LEU A 77 -11.55 2.88 16.36
N TYR A 78 -11.46 2.79 17.69
CA TYR A 78 -11.89 3.83 18.61
C TYR A 78 -11.06 5.12 18.42
N VAL A 79 -9.72 5.02 18.35
CA VAL A 79 -8.85 6.18 18.10
C VAL A 79 -9.07 6.78 16.71
N GLU A 80 -9.21 5.94 15.67
CA GLU A 80 -9.38 6.39 14.29
C GLU A 80 -10.72 7.08 14.05
N LEU A 81 -11.83 6.59 14.64
CA LEU A 81 -13.19 7.06 14.32
C LEU A 81 -13.82 7.95 15.39
N LEU A 82 -13.51 7.75 16.67
CA LEU A 82 -14.24 8.41 17.77
C LEU A 82 -13.46 9.57 18.40
N GLU A 83 -12.14 9.48 18.46
CA GLU A 83 -11.32 10.59 18.98
C GLU A 83 -10.85 11.56 17.89
N GLY A 84 -11.06 11.23 16.61
CA GLY A 84 -10.71 12.10 15.49
C GLY A 84 -9.19 12.27 15.27
N TYR A 85 -8.37 11.49 15.97
CA TYR A 85 -6.91 11.45 15.81
C TYR A 85 -6.46 10.61 14.61
N GLY A 86 -7.26 10.62 13.53
CA GLY A 86 -7.08 9.74 12.36
C GLY A 86 -5.61 9.63 11.97
N PHE A 87 -5.06 8.42 12.07
CA PHE A 87 -3.64 8.14 11.84
C PHE A 87 -3.46 7.20 10.66
N LEU A 88 -4.53 6.49 10.25
CA LEU A 88 -4.53 5.69 9.04
C LEU A 88 -4.99 6.51 7.83
N ARG A 89 -6.15 7.18 7.94
CA ARG A 89 -6.73 7.89 6.79
C ARG A 89 -5.84 9.00 6.22
N PRO A 90 -5.23 9.89 7.02
CA PRO A 90 -4.37 10.94 6.47
C PRO A 90 -3.16 10.38 5.72
N GLN A 91 -2.62 9.25 6.17
CA GLN A 91 -1.49 8.60 5.52
C GLN A 91 -1.91 7.92 4.21
N ALA A 92 -3.11 7.36 4.14
CA ALA A 92 -3.69 6.93 2.86
C ALA A 92 -3.81 8.11 1.88
N ASP A 93 -4.38 9.23 2.32
CA ASP A 93 -4.59 10.40 1.47
C ASP A 93 -3.26 11.03 1.01
N LYS A 94 -2.22 10.97 1.85
CA LYS A 94 -0.85 11.43 1.52
C LYS A 94 -0.16 10.54 0.47
N HIS A 95 -0.28 9.22 0.58
CA HIS A 95 0.54 8.28 -0.21
C HIS A 95 -0.18 7.66 -1.41
N TYR A 96 -1.49 7.40 -1.33
CA TYR A 96 -2.22 6.73 -2.41
C TYR A 96 -2.15 7.45 -3.77
N PRO A 97 -2.20 8.80 -3.84
CA PRO A 97 -2.06 9.50 -5.11
C PRO A 97 -0.76 9.19 -5.86
N ASN A 98 0.30 8.77 -5.15
CA ASN A 98 1.62 8.49 -5.70
C ASN A 98 1.77 7.06 -6.26
N LEU A 99 0.75 6.21 -6.12
CA LEU A 99 0.83 4.81 -6.52
C LEU A 99 1.15 4.64 -8.01
N ALA A 100 0.48 5.40 -8.88
CA ALA A 100 0.71 5.30 -10.32
C ALA A 100 2.16 5.67 -10.71
N GLU A 101 2.71 6.71 -10.07
CA GLU A 101 4.10 7.11 -10.27
C GLU A 101 5.07 6.03 -9.76
N GLN A 102 4.78 5.42 -8.60
CA GLN A 102 5.61 4.37 -8.03
C GLN A 102 5.63 3.12 -8.92
N ILE A 103 4.50 2.73 -9.51
CA ILE A 103 4.42 1.60 -10.45
C ILE A 103 5.25 1.89 -11.70
N ARG A 104 5.16 3.11 -12.25
CA ARG A 104 5.96 3.55 -13.41
C ARG A 104 7.46 3.49 -13.13
N LYS A 105 7.89 3.99 -11.98
CA LYS A 105 9.29 3.86 -11.50
C LYS A 105 9.75 2.40 -11.45
N ASN A 106 8.90 1.50 -10.95
CA ASN A 106 9.21 0.06 -10.89
C ASN A 106 9.23 -0.62 -12.27
N LEU A 107 8.54 -0.05 -13.27
CA LEU A 107 8.60 -0.49 -14.67
C LEU A 107 9.80 0.07 -15.43
N GLY A 108 10.46 1.10 -14.90
CA GLY A 108 11.55 1.79 -15.59
C GLY A 108 11.07 2.73 -16.70
N THR A 109 9.84 3.23 -16.60
CA THR A 109 9.20 4.15 -17.57
C THR A 109 8.77 5.44 -16.90
#